data_AF-A0A077ZXY0-F1
#
_entry.id   AF-A0A077ZXY0-F1
#
_cell.length_a   1.000
_cell.length_b   1.000
_cell.length_c   1.000
_cell.angle_alpha   90.00
_cell.angle_beta   90.00
_cell.angle_gamma   90.00
#
_symmetry.space_group_name_H-M   'P 1'
#
loop_
_entity.id
_entity.type
_entity.pdbx_description
1 polymer ?
#
loop_
_entity_poly.entity_id
_entity_poly.type
_entity_poly.pdbx_seq_one_letter_code
_entity_poly.pdbx_strand_id
1 'polypeptide(L)'
;MKRELEQPNNGKTQSNKDKSANEDKNIADNHQSYEEEKVDQLDQSGEIKKMKQQSILEKLNLPACMLTRTHLCKHKFGCYENTLRGWYRSFAMAFLVKSLFTHLPKIVKPVKLIKKILSIKGNTDAIKFALFASCMCAIYKAALCIMRRITGDDKINAGVAGFLSAFAILLDAKSRRLFLSLDVFVNMLEKRGIIKKINGFEVWAWAVMGCFNKYCMSYEPECLNNGFRKFYLKASAMTQNDIIMCDTWAKSLIKQKQGGQ
;
A
#
# COMPACT_ATOMS: atom_id res chain seq x y z
N MET A 1 -34.80 -37.61 -58.08
CA MET A 1 -34.00 -37.87 -56.86
C MET A 1 -33.05 -36.71 -56.66
N LYS A 2 -33.46 -35.74 -55.82
CA LYS A 2 -32.69 -34.54 -55.44
C LYS A 2 -31.79 -34.89 -54.25
N ARG A 3 -30.52 -34.48 -54.26
CA ARG A 3 -29.68 -34.37 -53.06
C ARG A 3 -29.29 -32.91 -52.91
N GLU A 4 -29.76 -32.29 -51.85
CA GLU A 4 -29.43 -30.93 -51.44
C GLU A 4 -28.16 -30.95 -50.57
N LEU A 5 -27.32 -29.93 -50.76
CA LEU A 5 -26.12 -29.63 -49.98
C LEU A 5 -26.50 -28.77 -48.78
N GLU A 6 -26.27 -29.26 -47.56
CA GLU A 6 -26.36 -28.46 -46.33
C GLU A 6 -24.98 -27.88 -45.95
N GLN A 7 -24.95 -26.57 -45.67
CA GLN A 7 -23.82 -25.86 -45.05
C GLN A 7 -23.99 -25.82 -43.52
N PRO A 8 -22.91 -25.82 -42.71
CA PRO A 8 -23.03 -25.65 -41.27
C PRO A 8 -23.11 -24.18 -40.82
N ASN A 9 -24.04 -23.96 -39.90
CA ASN A 9 -24.47 -22.72 -39.24
C ASN A 9 -23.50 -22.32 -38.09
N ASN A 10 -22.89 -21.14 -38.17
CA ASN A 10 -21.99 -20.58 -37.15
C ASN A 10 -22.63 -19.32 -36.53
N GLY A 11 -23.28 -19.44 -35.37
CA GLY A 11 -24.05 -18.31 -34.80
C GLY A 11 -24.36 -18.34 -33.31
N LYS A 12 -23.65 -19.12 -32.47
CA LYS A 12 -24.02 -19.25 -31.03
C LYS A 12 -22.94 -18.96 -29.98
N THR A 13 -21.73 -18.54 -30.37
CA THR A 13 -20.61 -18.42 -29.39
C THR A 13 -20.42 -17.01 -28.81
N GLN A 14 -21.07 -15.97 -29.36
CA GLN A 14 -20.84 -14.58 -28.90
C GLN A 14 -21.73 -14.14 -27.73
N SER A 15 -22.95 -14.69 -27.55
CA SER A 15 -23.89 -14.20 -26.53
C SER A 15 -23.57 -14.60 -25.08
N ASN A 16 -22.71 -15.60 -24.84
CA ASN A 16 -22.39 -16.08 -23.48
C ASN A 16 -21.15 -15.40 -22.87
N LYS A 17 -20.30 -14.77 -23.68
CA LYS A 17 -19.08 -14.10 -23.19
C LYS A 17 -19.38 -12.73 -22.55
N ASP A 18 -20.42 -12.06 -23.05
CA ASP A 18 -20.82 -10.73 -22.56
C ASP A 18 -21.62 -10.79 -21.26
N LYS A 19 -22.28 -11.92 -20.96
CA LYS A 19 -23.00 -12.13 -19.69
C LYS A 19 -22.04 -12.37 -18.51
N SER A 20 -21.02 -13.23 -18.70
CA SER A 20 -19.99 -13.49 -17.69
C SER A 20 -19.16 -12.25 -17.36
N ALA A 21 -18.82 -11.42 -18.37
CA ALA A 21 -18.09 -10.17 -18.15
C ALA A 21 -18.90 -9.08 -17.40
N ASN A 22 -20.23 -9.21 -17.34
CA ASN A 22 -21.11 -8.26 -16.67
C ASN A 22 -21.44 -8.69 -15.22
N GLU A 23 -21.42 -10.00 -14.94
CA GLU A 23 -21.49 -10.53 -13.57
C GLU A 23 -20.17 -10.28 -12.80
N ASP A 24 -19.01 -10.48 -13.45
CA ASP A 24 -17.71 -10.27 -12.80
C ASP A 24 -17.46 -8.78 -12.45
N LYS A 25 -17.99 -7.85 -13.24
CA LYS A 25 -17.95 -6.41 -12.94
C LYS A 25 -18.86 -6.04 -11.77
N ASN A 26 -20.07 -6.59 -11.71
CA ASN A 26 -20.99 -6.36 -10.58
C ASN A 26 -20.45 -6.95 -9.26
N ILE A 27 -19.69 -8.05 -9.31
CA ILE A 27 -19.06 -8.66 -8.13
C ILE A 27 -17.86 -7.82 -7.67
N ALA A 28 -17.06 -7.27 -8.58
CA ALA A 28 -15.92 -6.41 -8.25
C ALA A 28 -16.36 -5.03 -7.71
N ASP A 29 -17.41 -4.44 -8.29
CA ASP A 29 -17.98 -3.17 -7.83
C ASP A 29 -18.65 -3.34 -6.47
N ASN A 30 -19.29 -4.49 -6.21
CA ASN A 30 -19.78 -4.84 -4.88
C ASN A 30 -18.65 -5.09 -3.88
N HIS A 31 -17.57 -5.78 -4.26
CA HIS A 31 -16.47 -6.06 -3.33
C HIS A 31 -15.71 -4.78 -2.93
N GLN A 32 -15.57 -3.82 -3.84
CA GLN A 32 -14.91 -2.55 -3.56
C GLN A 32 -15.81 -1.60 -2.73
N SER A 33 -17.13 -1.65 -2.90
CA SER A 33 -18.07 -0.96 -2.01
C SER A 33 -18.18 -1.65 -0.64
N TYR A 34 -18.06 -2.98 -0.55
CA TYR A 34 -18.03 -3.73 0.72
C TYR A 34 -16.78 -3.42 1.57
N GLU A 35 -15.61 -3.14 0.99
CA GLU A 35 -14.42 -2.75 1.76
C GLU A 35 -14.47 -1.29 2.24
N GLU A 36 -15.01 -0.36 1.44
CA GLU A 36 -15.28 1.02 1.88
C GLU A 36 -16.35 1.05 2.99
N GLU A 37 -17.40 0.24 2.87
CA GLU A 37 -18.47 0.14 3.87
C GLU A 37 -17.99 -0.51 5.18
N LYS A 38 -17.04 -1.45 5.14
CA LYS A 38 -16.50 -2.11 6.34
C LYS A 38 -15.53 -1.22 7.14
N VAL A 39 -14.82 -0.31 6.45
CA VAL A 39 -14.01 0.74 7.10
C VAL A 39 -14.91 1.80 7.73
N ASP A 40 -16.06 2.10 7.12
CA ASP A 40 -17.08 3.01 7.68
C ASP A 40 -17.88 2.37 8.84
N GLN A 41 -18.19 1.07 8.79
CA GLN A 41 -18.90 0.35 9.86
C GLN A 41 -18.07 0.20 11.15
N LEU A 42 -16.74 0.12 11.05
CA LEU A 42 -15.84 0.14 12.22
C LEU A 42 -15.78 1.52 12.90
N ASP A 43 -16.18 2.60 12.21
CA ASP A 43 -16.34 3.93 12.81
C ASP A 43 -17.73 4.12 13.43
N GLN A 44 -18.75 3.41 12.94
CA GLN A 44 -20.13 3.49 13.45
C GLN A 44 -20.33 2.84 14.82
N SER A 45 -19.59 1.78 15.18
CA SER A 45 -19.78 1.12 16.49
C SER A 45 -19.38 2.00 17.70
N GLY A 46 -18.73 3.13 17.47
CA GLY A 46 -18.46 4.17 18.48
C GLY A 46 -19.57 5.21 18.65
N GLU A 47 -20.64 5.19 17.84
CA GLU A 47 -21.69 6.23 17.82
C GLU A 47 -22.69 6.21 19.00
N ILE A 48 -22.61 5.24 19.93
CA ILE A 48 -23.58 5.18 21.04
C ILE A 48 -23.31 6.22 22.16
N LYS A 49 -22.11 6.84 22.22
CA LYS A 49 -21.88 7.96 23.16
C LYS A 49 -22.21 9.31 22.52
N LYS A 50 -23.50 9.52 22.25
CA LYS A 50 -24.10 10.84 22.03
C LYS A 50 -23.81 11.76 23.22
N MET A 51 -22.89 12.70 23.07
CA MET A 51 -22.86 13.93 23.87
C MET A 51 -22.36 15.08 23.01
N LYS A 52 -23.31 15.93 22.56
CA LYS A 52 -23.20 17.38 22.37
C LYS A 52 -21.77 17.93 22.15
N GLN A 53 -21.12 17.53 21.07
CA GLN A 53 -19.77 18.03 20.74
C GLN A 53 -19.90 19.29 19.88
N GLN A 54 -19.87 20.44 20.56
CA GLN A 54 -19.59 21.73 19.94
C GLN A 54 -18.24 21.67 19.23
N SER A 55 -18.15 22.24 18.02
CA SER A 55 -16.93 22.27 17.21
C SER A 55 -15.82 23.01 17.96
N ILE A 56 -14.74 22.29 18.28
CA ILE A 56 -13.58 22.84 19.01
C ILE A 56 -12.95 24.02 18.24
N LEU A 57 -13.14 24.04 16.92
CA LEU A 57 -12.58 25.02 15.99
C LEU A 57 -13.36 26.35 15.92
N GLU A 58 -14.53 26.46 16.55
CA GLU A 58 -15.30 27.72 16.57
C GLU A 58 -14.60 28.81 17.39
N LYS A 59 -13.65 28.43 18.25
CA LYS A 59 -12.80 29.35 19.04
C LYS A 59 -11.61 29.92 18.27
N LEU A 60 -11.35 29.45 17.04
CA LEU A 60 -10.26 29.93 16.22
C LEU A 60 -10.82 30.83 15.12
N ASN A 61 -10.24 32.02 14.94
CA ASN A 61 -10.68 33.05 14.00
C ASN A 61 -10.35 32.67 12.53
N LEU A 62 -10.82 31.51 12.07
CA LEU A 62 -10.63 31.03 10.70
C LEU A 62 -11.69 31.64 9.77
N PRO A 63 -11.37 31.83 8.49
CA PRO A 63 -12.33 32.33 7.52
C PRO A 63 -13.54 31.38 7.42
N ALA A 64 -14.74 31.95 7.41
CA ALA A 64 -16.01 31.20 7.37
C ALA A 64 -16.09 30.20 6.20
N CYS A 65 -15.35 30.44 5.12
CA CYS A 65 -15.26 29.54 3.97
C CYS A 65 -14.56 28.20 4.29
N MET A 66 -13.77 28.07 5.36
CA MET A 66 -13.16 26.78 5.76
C MET A 66 -13.97 26.04 6.83
N LEU A 67 -14.73 26.77 7.66
CA LEU A 67 -15.54 26.20 8.74
C LEU A 67 -16.92 25.75 8.27
N THR A 68 -17.49 26.40 7.26
CA THR A 68 -18.81 26.04 6.73
C THR A 68 -18.79 24.71 5.99
N ARG A 69 -19.94 24.03 5.91
CA ARG A 69 -20.15 22.82 5.11
C ARG A 69 -20.87 23.19 3.80
N THR A 70 -20.50 22.57 2.70
CA THR A 70 -21.28 22.63 1.45
C THR A 70 -22.37 21.55 1.42
N HIS A 71 -23.45 21.81 0.69
CA HIS A 71 -24.57 20.87 0.52
C HIS A 71 -24.14 19.55 -0.16
N LEU A 72 -23.12 19.59 -1.03
CA LEU A 72 -22.53 18.42 -1.69
C LEU A 72 -21.65 17.57 -0.76
N CYS A 73 -21.25 18.08 0.40
CA CYS A 73 -20.40 17.34 1.33
C CYS A 73 -21.20 16.42 2.25
N LYS A 74 -20.80 15.15 2.33
CA LYS A 74 -21.45 14.09 3.13
C LYS A 74 -21.03 14.05 4.61
N HIS A 75 -20.14 14.94 5.07
CA HIS A 75 -19.57 14.89 6.43
C HIS A 75 -20.43 15.65 7.47
N LYS A 76 -20.40 15.18 8.73
CA LYS A 76 -21.20 15.71 9.84
C LYS A 76 -20.74 17.08 10.35
N PHE A 77 -19.42 17.28 10.44
CA PHE A 77 -18.78 18.52 10.94
C PHE A 77 -18.42 19.48 9.78
N GLY A 78 -17.75 20.61 10.08
CA GLY A 78 -17.19 21.49 9.04
C GLY A 78 -16.15 20.79 8.16
N CYS A 79 -15.95 21.29 6.92
CA CYS A 79 -15.02 20.67 5.96
C CYS A 79 -13.59 20.55 6.52
N TYR A 80 -13.14 21.62 7.18
CA TYR A 80 -11.81 21.65 7.80
C TYR A 80 -11.70 20.72 9.01
N GLU A 81 -12.71 20.73 9.89
CA GLU A 81 -12.73 19.88 11.10
C GLU A 81 -12.69 18.39 10.75
N ASN A 82 -13.51 17.97 9.77
CA ASN A 82 -13.52 16.60 9.29
C ASN A 82 -12.16 16.17 8.71
N THR A 83 -11.52 17.06 7.95
CA THR A 83 -10.21 16.80 7.35
C THR A 83 -9.14 16.70 8.43
N LEU A 84 -9.12 17.64 9.39
CA LEU A 84 -8.12 17.68 10.45
C LEU A 84 -8.26 16.52 11.44
N ARG A 85 -9.48 16.20 11.86
CA ARG A 85 -9.76 15.07 12.74
C ARG A 85 -9.40 13.74 12.07
N GLY A 86 -9.75 13.60 10.79
CA GLY A 86 -9.36 12.45 9.97
C GLY A 86 -7.83 12.34 9.84
N TRP A 87 -7.16 13.46 9.53
CA TRP A 87 -5.70 13.51 9.42
C TRP A 87 -5.01 13.04 10.70
N TYR A 88 -5.42 13.59 11.86
CA TYR A 88 -4.83 13.22 13.14
C TYR A 88 -5.05 11.74 13.48
N ARG A 89 -6.27 11.22 13.30
CA ARG A 89 -6.58 9.80 13.54
C ARG A 89 -5.77 8.88 12.63
N SER A 90 -5.71 9.18 11.33
CA SER A 90 -4.92 8.41 10.37
C SER A 90 -3.43 8.49 10.65
N PHE A 91 -2.91 9.66 11.04
CA PHE A 91 -1.52 9.83 11.42
C PHE A 91 -1.17 8.98 12.65
N ALA A 92 -2.00 9.05 13.70
CA ALA A 92 -1.79 8.29 14.93
C ALA A 92 -1.80 6.77 14.65
N MET A 93 -2.77 6.27 13.89
CA MET A 93 -2.85 4.85 13.52
C MET A 93 -1.65 4.41 12.67
N ALA A 94 -1.29 5.16 11.61
CA ALA A 94 -0.16 4.83 10.75
C ALA A 94 1.16 4.85 11.51
N PHE A 95 1.35 5.82 12.41
CA PHE A 95 2.52 5.90 13.27
C PHE A 95 2.59 4.71 14.23
N LEU A 96 1.49 4.40 14.93
CA LEU A 96 1.43 3.28 15.87
C LEU A 96 1.76 1.95 15.20
N VAL A 97 1.11 1.66 14.06
CA VAL A 97 1.35 0.43 13.29
C VAL A 97 2.80 0.36 12.86
N LYS A 98 3.33 1.40 12.22
CA LYS A 98 4.71 1.39 11.68
C LYS A 98 5.77 1.32 12.78
N SER A 99 5.54 2.02 13.88
CA SER A 99 6.43 2.01 15.04
C SER A 99 6.43 0.63 15.72
N LEU A 100 5.26 0.01 15.85
CA LEU A 100 5.14 -1.35 16.39
C LEU A 100 5.93 -2.33 15.52
N PHE A 101 5.71 -2.38 14.20
CA PHE A 101 6.47 -3.28 13.31
C PHE A 101 7.99 -3.11 13.42
N THR A 102 8.47 -1.87 13.59
CA THR A 102 9.91 -1.58 13.62
C THR A 102 10.57 -2.03 14.93
N HIS A 103 9.84 -1.97 16.03
CA HIS A 103 10.40 -2.27 17.36
C HIS A 103 9.90 -3.57 17.99
N LEU A 104 8.89 -4.22 17.40
CA LEU A 104 8.36 -5.52 17.84
C LEU A 104 9.45 -6.62 17.88
N PRO A 105 10.39 -6.70 16.92
CA PRO A 105 11.50 -7.65 17.01
C PRO A 105 12.51 -7.37 18.14
N LYS A 106 12.38 -6.24 18.86
CA LYS A 106 13.30 -5.78 19.91
C LYS A 106 12.64 -5.74 21.29
N ILE A 107 11.53 -6.45 21.47
CA ILE A 107 10.80 -6.54 22.75
C ILE A 107 11.64 -7.35 23.74
N VAL A 108 12.48 -6.65 24.50
CA VAL A 108 13.16 -7.19 25.68
C VAL A 108 12.64 -6.51 26.95
N LYS A 109 12.20 -5.23 26.87
CA LYS A 109 11.62 -4.47 27.99
C LYS A 109 10.54 -3.47 27.51
N PRO A 110 9.26 -3.60 27.90
CA PRO A 110 8.17 -2.77 27.41
C PRO A 110 8.27 -1.29 27.82
N VAL A 111 8.83 -0.99 29.00
CA VAL A 111 9.00 0.39 29.48
C VAL A 111 10.02 1.18 28.63
N LYS A 112 11.09 0.50 28.18
CA LYS A 112 12.09 1.10 27.28
C LYS A 112 11.55 1.30 25.86
N LEU A 113 10.62 0.44 25.45
CA LEU A 113 9.94 0.52 24.16
C LEU A 113 9.11 1.80 24.07
N ILE A 114 8.27 2.10 25.06
CA ILE A 114 7.41 3.31 25.06
C ILE A 114 8.26 4.58 24.96
N LYS A 115 9.34 4.70 25.75
CA LYS A 115 10.26 5.84 25.67
C LYS A 115 10.91 5.98 24.29
N LYS A 116 11.19 4.86 23.61
CA LYS A 116 11.79 4.83 22.28
C LYS A 116 10.77 5.11 21.17
N ILE A 117 9.51 4.69 21.35
CA ILE A 117 8.37 5.03 20.49
C ILE A 117 8.08 6.54 20.58
N LEU A 118 8.12 7.12 21.78
CA LEU A 118 7.87 8.54 21.99
C LEU A 118 9.06 9.44 21.57
N SER A 119 10.24 8.85 21.35
CA SER A 119 11.42 9.59 20.90
C SER A 119 11.37 9.85 19.39
N ILE A 120 11.27 11.13 19.01
CA ILE A 120 11.22 11.59 17.60
C ILE A 120 12.45 11.12 16.80
N LYS A 121 13.64 11.15 17.41
CA LYS A 121 14.89 10.70 16.77
C LYS A 121 14.92 9.19 16.52
N GLY A 122 14.20 8.40 17.32
CA GLY A 122 14.15 6.95 17.19
C GLY A 122 13.20 6.44 16.12
N ASN A 123 12.28 7.29 15.63
CA ASN A 123 11.17 6.91 14.75
C ASN A 123 11.03 7.80 13.52
N THR A 124 12.11 8.43 13.07
CA THR A 124 12.05 9.34 11.92
C THR A 124 11.45 8.67 10.68
N ASP A 125 11.71 7.38 10.45
CA ASP A 125 11.08 6.62 9.36
C ASP A 125 9.58 6.42 9.54
N ALA A 126 9.14 6.06 10.75
CA ALA A 126 7.72 5.88 11.05
C ALA A 126 6.96 7.19 10.99
N ILE A 127 7.57 8.30 11.43
CA ILE A 127 7.00 9.65 11.33
C ILE A 127 6.87 10.06 9.87
N LYS A 128 7.92 9.89 9.05
CA LYS A 128 7.86 10.21 7.61
C LYS A 128 6.77 9.43 6.89
N PHE A 129 6.67 8.12 7.17
CA PHE A 129 5.65 7.27 6.60
C PHE A 129 4.23 7.69 7.05
N ALA A 130 4.04 7.90 8.35
CA ALA A 130 2.76 8.32 8.90
C ALA A 130 2.33 9.69 8.37
N LEU A 131 3.27 10.64 8.27
CA LEU A 131 3.06 11.97 7.73
C LEU A 131 2.67 11.90 6.25
N PHE A 132 3.39 11.11 5.44
CA PHE A 132 3.03 10.89 4.04
C PHE A 132 1.60 10.34 3.91
N ALA A 133 1.32 9.22 4.59
CA ALA A 133 0.03 8.53 4.46
C ALA A 133 -1.14 9.41 4.93
N SER A 134 -1.00 10.10 6.07
CA SER A 134 -2.05 10.97 6.58
C SER A 134 -2.22 12.23 5.73
N CYS A 135 -1.13 12.88 5.30
CA CYS A 135 -1.19 14.06 4.43
C CYS A 135 -1.79 13.75 3.07
N MET A 136 -1.51 12.58 2.47
CA MET A 136 -2.14 12.16 1.23
C MET A 136 -3.66 12.12 1.38
N CYS A 137 -4.17 11.45 2.42
CA CYS A 137 -5.60 11.38 2.70
C CYS A 137 -6.22 12.76 3.03
N ALA A 138 -5.50 13.61 3.76
CA ALA A 138 -5.97 14.94 4.13
C ALA A 138 -6.03 15.89 2.93
N ILE A 139 -4.99 15.92 2.09
CA ILE A 139 -4.97 16.72 0.86
C ILE A 139 -6.08 16.26 -0.08
N TYR A 140 -6.29 14.95 -0.23
CA TYR A 140 -7.39 14.41 -1.04
C TYR A 140 -8.75 14.91 -0.55
N LYS A 141 -9.04 14.77 0.76
CA LYS A 141 -10.31 15.24 1.35
C LYS A 141 -10.47 16.75 1.28
N ALA A 142 -9.41 17.51 1.56
CA ALA A 142 -9.40 18.97 1.48
C ALA A 142 -9.67 19.45 0.04
N ALA A 143 -8.93 18.89 -0.93
CA ALA A 143 -9.06 19.23 -2.34
C ALA A 143 -10.46 18.89 -2.86
N LEU A 144 -11.02 17.74 -2.50
CA LEU A 144 -12.40 17.39 -2.84
C LEU A 144 -13.41 18.39 -2.26
N CYS A 145 -13.27 18.78 -0.99
CA CYS A 145 -14.19 19.74 -0.37
C CYS A 145 -14.09 21.14 -0.99
N ILE A 146 -12.88 21.56 -1.39
CA ILE A 146 -12.65 22.83 -2.08
C ILE A 146 -13.21 22.77 -3.50
N MET A 147 -12.92 21.70 -4.24
CA MET A 147 -13.41 21.53 -5.61
C MET A 147 -14.94 21.42 -5.66
N ARG A 148 -15.58 20.77 -4.69
CA ARG A 148 -17.05 20.76 -4.55
C ARG A 148 -17.68 22.14 -4.29
N ARG A 149 -16.90 23.13 -3.82
CA ARG A 149 -17.38 24.53 -3.71
C ARG A 149 -17.34 25.26 -5.04
N ILE A 150 -16.39 24.90 -5.90
CA ILE A 150 -16.15 25.57 -7.18
C ILE A 150 -16.96 24.89 -8.29
N THR A 151 -17.09 23.56 -8.22
CA THR A 151 -17.63 22.71 -9.28
C THR A 151 -18.52 21.63 -8.67
N GLY A 152 -19.73 21.43 -9.22
CA GLY A 152 -20.68 20.41 -8.75
C GLY A 152 -20.37 18.98 -9.21
N ASP A 153 -19.37 18.77 -10.08
CA ASP A 153 -19.07 17.48 -10.68
C ASP A 153 -18.06 16.64 -9.89
N ASP A 154 -18.56 15.68 -9.12
CA ASP A 154 -17.75 14.80 -8.27
C ASP A 154 -16.72 13.94 -9.03
N LYS A 155 -17.01 13.55 -10.28
CA LYS A 155 -16.13 12.66 -11.06
C LYS A 155 -14.79 13.32 -11.43
N ILE A 156 -14.84 14.54 -11.94
CA ILE A 156 -13.64 15.28 -12.34
C ILE A 156 -12.90 15.75 -11.09
N ASN A 157 -13.64 16.20 -10.07
CA ASN A 157 -13.10 16.63 -8.79
C ASN A 157 -12.28 15.53 -8.11
N ALA A 158 -12.73 14.26 -8.15
CA ALA A 158 -11.99 13.13 -7.61
C ALA A 158 -10.64 12.90 -8.33
N GLY A 159 -10.62 13.03 -9.65
CA GLY A 159 -9.38 12.92 -10.43
C GLY A 159 -8.37 14.00 -10.08
N VAL A 160 -8.80 15.27 -10.02
CA VAL A 160 -7.93 16.40 -9.68
C VAL A 160 -7.45 16.32 -8.22
N ALA A 161 -8.33 15.95 -7.29
CA ALA A 161 -7.96 15.75 -5.89
C ALA A 161 -6.96 14.60 -5.71
N GLY A 162 -7.10 13.52 -6.49
CA GLY A 162 -6.13 12.42 -6.51
C GLY A 162 -4.76 12.84 -7.05
N PHE A 163 -4.74 13.67 -8.10
CA PHE A 163 -3.49 14.23 -8.61
C PHE A 163 -2.80 15.14 -7.59
N LEU A 164 -3.57 16.00 -6.90
CA LEU A 164 -3.01 16.91 -5.89
C LEU A 164 -2.50 16.15 -4.66
N SER A 165 -3.20 15.10 -4.23
CA SER A 165 -2.76 14.26 -3.10
C SER A 165 -1.52 13.44 -3.43
N ALA A 166 -1.27 13.09 -4.70
CA ALA A 166 -0.08 12.36 -5.11
C ALA A 166 1.23 13.11 -4.76
N PHE A 167 1.22 14.45 -4.73
CA PHE A 167 2.39 15.25 -4.31
C PHE A 167 2.81 14.97 -2.86
N ALA A 168 1.92 14.45 -2.02
CA ALA A 168 2.27 14.04 -0.66
C ALA A 168 3.40 13.00 -0.63
N ILE A 169 3.59 12.21 -1.70
CA ILE A 169 4.68 11.21 -1.80
C ILE A 169 6.07 11.83 -1.63
N LEU A 170 6.22 13.13 -1.90
CA LEU A 170 7.46 13.86 -1.68
C LEU A 170 7.82 14.02 -0.19
N LEU A 171 6.89 13.75 0.73
CA LEU A 171 7.14 13.73 2.17
C LEU A 171 7.76 12.40 2.64
N ASP A 172 7.62 11.31 1.86
CA ASP A 172 8.13 10.00 2.26
C ASP A 172 9.65 9.85 2.00
N ALA A 173 10.28 8.80 2.53
CA ALA A 173 11.69 8.51 2.28
C ALA A 173 11.96 8.12 0.83
N LYS A 174 13.03 8.67 0.23
CA LYS A 174 13.41 8.44 -1.19
C LYS A 174 13.47 6.95 -1.57
N SER A 175 13.93 6.08 -0.66
CA SER A 175 14.01 4.63 -0.89
C SER A 175 12.66 3.95 -1.10
N ARG A 176 11.59 4.48 -0.49
CA ARG A 176 10.24 3.91 -0.59
C ARG A 176 9.43 4.49 -1.73
N ARG A 177 9.73 5.72 -2.16
CA ARG A 177 8.97 6.43 -3.21
C ARG A 177 8.88 5.65 -4.52
N LEU A 178 10.00 5.08 -4.97
CA LEU A 178 10.03 4.32 -6.22
C LEU A 178 9.15 3.07 -6.13
N PHE A 179 9.29 2.31 -5.04
CA PHE A 179 8.49 1.11 -4.80
C PHE A 179 6.99 1.42 -4.76
N LEU A 180 6.59 2.43 -3.99
CA LEU A 180 5.19 2.86 -3.89
C LEU A 180 4.63 3.36 -5.23
N SER A 181 5.42 4.13 -5.99
CA SER A 181 4.99 4.63 -7.29
C SER A 181 4.77 3.50 -8.30
N LEU A 182 5.67 2.50 -8.31
CA LEU A 182 5.54 1.34 -9.18
C LEU A 182 4.33 0.49 -8.80
N ASP A 183 4.13 0.24 -7.51
CA ASP A 183 3.01 -0.54 -7.00
C ASP A 183 1.66 0.10 -7.39
N VAL A 184 1.50 1.40 -7.13
CA VAL A 184 0.28 2.14 -7.53
C VAL A 184 0.09 2.11 -9.04
N PHE A 185 1.15 2.26 -9.82
CA PHE A 185 1.07 2.22 -11.28
C PHE A 185 0.63 0.84 -11.80
N VAL A 186 1.19 -0.24 -11.26
CA VAL A 186 0.78 -1.61 -11.61
C VAL A 186 -0.68 -1.86 -11.24
N ASN A 187 -1.09 -1.46 -10.02
CA ASN A 187 -2.49 -1.57 -9.57
C ASN A 187 -3.44 -0.77 -10.47
N MET A 188 -3.03 0.40 -10.96
CA MET A 188 -3.82 1.16 -11.93
C MET A 188 -3.95 0.45 -13.29
N LEU A 189 -2.88 -0.18 -13.77
CA LEU A 189 -2.91 -0.95 -15.02
C LEU A 189 -3.76 -2.23 -14.90
N GLU A 190 -3.75 -2.87 -13.73
CA GLU A 190 -4.61 -4.00 -13.39
C GLU A 190 -6.09 -3.57 -13.40
N LYS A 191 -6.44 -2.49 -12.69
CA LYS A 191 -7.83 -1.96 -12.67
C LYS A 191 -8.33 -1.53 -14.05
N ARG A 192 -7.43 -1.13 -14.96
CA ARG A 192 -7.77 -0.80 -16.36
C ARG A 192 -7.83 -2.03 -17.27
N GLY A 193 -7.54 -3.22 -16.76
CA GLY A 193 -7.55 -4.46 -17.54
C GLY A 193 -6.43 -4.59 -18.57
N ILE A 194 -5.42 -3.70 -18.51
CA ILE A 194 -4.27 -3.73 -19.43
C ILE A 194 -3.34 -4.89 -19.05
N ILE A 195 -3.13 -5.09 -17.76
CA ILE A 195 -2.34 -6.20 -17.22
C ILE A 195 -3.30 -7.22 -16.63
N LYS A 196 -3.22 -8.47 -17.11
CA LYS A 196 -3.93 -9.60 -16.50
C LYS A 196 -3.16 -10.09 -15.29
N LYS A 197 -3.84 -10.20 -14.14
CA LYS A 197 -3.26 -10.81 -12.95
C LYS A 197 -3.09 -12.30 -13.18
N ILE A 198 -1.84 -12.77 -13.10
CA ILE A 198 -1.55 -14.20 -13.09
C ILE A 198 -1.55 -14.63 -11.62
N ASN A 199 -2.49 -15.50 -11.24
CA ASN A 199 -2.58 -16.01 -9.88
C ASN A 199 -1.27 -16.73 -9.50
N GLY A 200 -0.68 -16.34 -8.37
CA GLY A 200 0.54 -16.95 -7.85
C GLY A 200 1.85 -16.46 -8.50
N PHE A 201 1.80 -15.56 -9.50
CA PHE A 201 3.03 -15.00 -10.09
C PHE A 201 3.90 -14.28 -9.06
N GLU A 202 3.28 -13.55 -8.12
CA GLU A 202 3.99 -12.88 -7.04
C GLU A 202 4.75 -13.87 -6.15
N VAL A 203 4.09 -14.97 -5.76
CA VAL A 203 4.70 -16.02 -4.93
C VAL A 203 5.83 -16.71 -5.69
N TRP A 204 5.62 -17.00 -6.98
CA TRP A 204 6.64 -17.59 -7.84
C TRP A 204 7.86 -16.66 -8.01
N ALA A 205 7.63 -15.38 -8.31
CA ALA A 205 8.69 -14.39 -8.45
C ALA A 205 9.46 -14.22 -7.13
N TRP A 206 8.77 -14.23 -6.00
CA TRP A 206 9.39 -14.20 -4.68
C TRP A 206 10.23 -15.45 -4.41
N ALA A 207 9.74 -16.64 -4.79
CA ALA A 207 10.48 -17.89 -4.65
C ALA A 207 11.74 -17.92 -5.53
N VAL A 208 11.64 -17.55 -6.80
CA VAL A 208 12.78 -17.49 -7.73
C VAL A 208 13.82 -16.48 -7.25
N MET A 209 13.40 -15.27 -6.87
CA MET A 209 14.29 -14.25 -6.34
C MET A 209 14.92 -14.68 -5.00
N GLY A 210 14.17 -15.38 -4.15
CA GLY A 210 14.66 -15.98 -2.92
C GLY A 210 15.73 -17.03 -3.17
N CYS A 211 15.51 -17.92 -4.14
CA CYS A 211 16.49 -18.91 -4.57
C CYS A 211 17.76 -18.25 -5.13
N PHE A 212 17.61 -17.23 -5.98
CA PHE A 212 18.74 -16.49 -6.54
C PHE A 212 19.56 -15.81 -5.43
N ASN A 213 18.92 -15.11 -4.49
CA ASN A 213 19.63 -14.47 -3.38
C ASN A 213 20.39 -15.47 -2.50
N LYS A 214 19.82 -16.66 -2.26
CA LYS A 214 20.50 -17.74 -1.52
C LYS A 214 21.68 -18.31 -2.31
N TYR A 215 21.53 -18.49 -3.63
CA TYR A 215 22.62 -18.90 -4.51
C TYR A 215 23.77 -17.90 -4.47
N CYS A 216 23.48 -16.61 -4.63
CA CYS A 216 24.50 -15.55 -4.53
C CYS A 216 25.17 -15.55 -3.15
N MET A 217 24.42 -15.72 -2.06
CA MET A 217 25.00 -15.82 -0.72
C MET A 217 25.95 -17.03 -0.56
N SER A 218 25.69 -18.13 -1.27
CA SER A 218 26.49 -19.36 -1.20
C SER A 218 27.77 -19.32 -2.04
N TYR A 219 27.74 -18.68 -3.21
CA TYR A 219 28.84 -18.72 -4.18
C TYR A 219 29.58 -17.39 -4.33
N GLU A 220 28.87 -16.26 -4.33
CA GLU A 220 29.43 -14.92 -4.56
C GLU A 220 28.79 -13.89 -3.62
N PRO A 221 29.10 -13.95 -2.31
CA PRO A 221 28.51 -13.05 -1.31
C PRO A 221 28.92 -11.57 -1.49
N GLU A 222 29.94 -11.31 -2.31
CA GLU A 222 30.38 -9.98 -2.76
C GLU A 222 29.32 -9.29 -3.65
N CYS A 223 28.55 -10.06 -4.43
CA CYS A 223 27.50 -9.53 -5.31
C CYS A 223 26.25 -9.07 -4.54
N LEU A 224 26.10 -9.52 -3.29
CA LEU A 224 24.94 -9.21 -2.47
C LEU A 224 25.19 -7.93 -1.65
N ASN A 225 24.19 -7.04 -1.59
CA ASN A 225 24.27 -5.85 -0.77
C ASN A 225 24.63 -6.22 0.69
N ASN A 226 25.59 -5.49 1.26
CA ASN A 226 26.09 -5.67 2.63
C ASN A 226 24.97 -5.81 3.69
N GLY A 227 23.84 -5.13 3.52
CA GLY A 227 22.68 -5.26 4.41
C GLY A 227 22.05 -6.65 4.37
N PHE A 228 21.83 -7.18 3.16
CA PHE A 228 21.31 -8.53 2.95
C PHE A 228 22.30 -9.59 3.44
N ARG A 229 23.60 -9.43 3.17
CA ARG A 229 24.63 -10.33 3.67
C ARG A 229 24.60 -10.43 5.20
N LYS A 230 24.58 -9.29 5.91
CA LYS A 230 24.48 -9.25 7.38
C LYS A 230 23.19 -9.87 7.90
N PHE A 231 22.07 -9.64 7.21
CA PHE A 231 20.81 -10.27 7.57
C PHE A 231 20.89 -11.79 7.46
N TYR A 232 21.38 -12.32 6.33
CA TYR A 232 21.51 -13.77 6.12
C TYR A 232 22.44 -14.41 7.14
N LEU A 233 23.64 -13.84 7.37
CA LEU A 233 24.58 -14.35 8.38
C LEU A 233 23.97 -14.37 9.79
N LYS A 234 23.18 -13.36 10.13
CA LYS A 234 22.50 -13.30 11.43
C LYS A 234 21.32 -14.27 11.51
N ALA A 235 20.56 -14.43 10.43
CA ALA A 235 19.39 -15.31 10.37
C ALA A 235 19.79 -16.80 10.36
N SER A 236 20.91 -17.14 9.71
CA SER A 236 21.45 -18.50 9.71
C SER A 236 22.26 -18.85 10.96
N ALA A 237 22.49 -17.89 11.86
CA ALA A 237 23.34 -18.04 13.05
C ALA A 237 24.71 -18.67 12.71
N MET A 238 25.23 -18.38 11.51
CA MET A 238 26.40 -19.05 10.96
C MET A 238 27.64 -18.66 11.76
N THR A 239 28.34 -19.66 12.30
CA THR A 239 29.57 -19.42 13.07
C THR A 239 30.72 -19.09 12.14
N GLN A 240 31.79 -18.52 12.68
CA GLN A 240 32.97 -18.18 11.87
C GLN A 240 33.58 -19.42 11.20
N ASN A 241 33.46 -20.58 11.83
CA ASN A 241 33.91 -21.87 11.29
C ASN A 241 33.06 -22.30 10.08
N ASP A 242 31.75 -22.06 10.11
CA ASP A 242 30.85 -22.36 9.00
C ASP A 242 31.16 -21.46 7.78
N ILE A 243 31.48 -20.19 8.02
CA ILE A 243 31.90 -19.25 6.96
C ILE A 243 33.19 -19.74 6.30
N ILE A 244 34.19 -20.14 7.09
CA ILE A 244 35.46 -20.68 6.59
C ILE A 244 35.23 -21.99 5.82
N MET A 245 34.33 -22.85 6.30
CA MET A 245 33.98 -24.10 5.63
C MET A 245 33.34 -23.83 4.26
N CYS A 246 32.37 -22.91 4.18
CA CYS A 246 31.76 -22.51 2.91
C CYS A 246 32.77 -21.91 1.93
N ASP A 247 33.67 -21.04 2.40
CA ASP A 247 34.72 -20.43 1.56
C ASP A 247 35.72 -21.49 1.06
N THR A 248 36.11 -22.44 1.91
CA THR A 248 36.99 -23.55 1.54
C THR A 248 36.33 -24.47 0.52
N TRP A 249 35.03 -24.75 0.68
CA TRP A 249 34.26 -25.55 -0.27
C TRP A 249 34.06 -24.84 -1.61
N ALA A 250 33.77 -23.54 -1.62
CA ALA A 250 33.69 -22.75 -2.85
C ALA A 250 35.02 -22.77 -3.62
N LYS A 251 36.14 -22.59 -2.92
CA LYS A 251 37.50 -22.64 -3.51
C LYS A 251 37.84 -24.02 -4.06
N SER A 252 37.42 -25.10 -3.41
CA SER A 252 37.69 -26.47 -3.90
C SER A 252 36.91 -26.79 -5.18
N LEU A 253 35.66 -26.32 -5.30
CA LEU A 253 34.86 -26.43 -6.51
C LEU A 253 35.48 -25.68 -7.71
N ILE A 254 36.01 -24.46 -7.47
CA ILE A 254 36.70 -23.69 -8.51
C ILE A 254 37.97 -24.42 -8.96
N LYS A 255 38.75 -24.97 -8.02
CA LYS A 255 39.98 -25.72 -8.31
C LYS A 255 39.71 -26.99 -9.13
N GLN A 256 38.63 -27.72 -8.84
CA GLN A 256 38.23 -28.88 -9.64
C GLN A 256 37.87 -28.50 -11.08
N LYS A 257 37.25 -27.34 -11.27
CA LYS A 257 36.89 -26.84 -12.61
C LYS A 257 38.12 -26.42 -13.44
N GLN A 258 39.20 -26.00 -12.80
CA GLN A 258 40.45 -25.61 -13.46
C GLN A 258 41.42 -26.78 -13.70
N GLY A 259 41.36 -27.84 -12.90
CA GLY A 259 42.21 -29.03 -13.05
C GLY A 259 41.64 -30.14 -13.96
N GLY A 260 40.47 -29.92 -14.57
CA GLY A 260 39.81 -30.85 -15.49
C GLY A 260 39.86 -30.41 -16.96
N GLN A 261 40.70 -29.42 -17.30
CA GLN A 261 41.11 -29.08 -18.67
C GLN A 261 42.56 -29.53 -18.86
#